data_AF-A0A6J4CYW4-F1
#
_entry.id   AF-A0A6J4CYW4-F1
#
_cell.length_a   1.000
_cell.length_b   1.000
_cell.length_c   1.000
_cell.angle_alpha   90.00
_cell.angle_beta   90.00
_cell.angle_gamma   90.00
#
_symmetry.space_group_name_H-M   'P 1'
#
loop_
_entity.id
_entity.type
_entity.pdbx_description
1 polymer ?
#
loop_
_entity_poly.entity_id
_entity_poly.type
_entity_poly.pdbx_seq_one_letter_code
_entity_poly.pdbx_strand_id
1 'polypeptide(L)' 'MQNKTHSKKRVLVKFSGEALAGESNFGIDIQILSYIAKEIKTLADHGIEVGIVIGGGNIIRG' A
#
# COMPACT_ATOMS: atom_id res chain seq x y z
N MET A 1 -27.64 -11.14 24.02
CA MET A 1 -26.35 -10.51 23.63
C MET A 1 -26.01 -11.02 22.24
N GLN A 2 -25.97 -10.15 21.22
CA GLN A 2 -25.61 -10.57 19.86
C GLN A 2 -24.09 -10.67 19.75
N ASN A 3 -23.56 -11.88 19.58
CA ASN A 3 -22.15 -12.11 19.26
C ASN A 3 -21.92 -11.65 17.82
N LYS A 4 -21.48 -10.41 17.64
CA LYS A 4 -21.01 -9.90 16.35
C LYS A 4 -19.66 -10.54 16.08
N THR A 5 -19.62 -11.58 15.25
CA THR A 5 -18.37 -12.07 14.69
C THR A 5 -17.76 -10.92 13.89
N HIS A 6 -16.75 -10.25 14.45
CA HIS A 6 -15.98 -9.27 13.69
C HIS A 6 -15.28 -10.01 12.56
N SER A 7 -15.92 -10.04 11.38
CA SER A 7 -15.29 -10.48 10.15
C SER A 7 -14.06 -9.59 9.96
N LYS A 8 -12.87 -10.15 10.19
CA LYS A 8 -11.60 -9.45 9.97
C LYS A 8 -11.56 -9.08 8.49
N LYS A 9 -11.59 -7.78 8.21
CA LYS A 9 -11.54 -7.28 6.83
C LYS A 9 -10.10 -7.37 6.35
N ARG A 10 -9.91 -8.00 5.18
CA ARG A 10 -8.60 -8.13 4.52
C ARG A 10 -8.68 -7.52 3.13
N VAL A 11 -7.65 -6.77 2.76
CA VAL A 11 -7.51 -6.17 1.44
C VAL A 11 -6.13 -6.49 0.85
N LEU A 12 -6.06 -6.64 -0.48
CA LEU A 12 -4.81 -6.68 -1.22
C LEU A 12 -4.74 -5.40 -2.06
N VAL A 13 -3.78 -4.54 -1.76
CA VAL A 13 -3.59 -3.27 -2.46
C VAL A 13 -2.45 -3.43 -3.46
N LYS A 14 -2.71 -3.12 -4.73
CA LYS A 14 -1.69 -3.14 -5.77
C LYS A 14 -1.31 -1.72 -6.15
N PHE A 15 -0.02 -1.40 -6.05
CA PHE A 15 0.59 -0.19 -6.57
C PHE A 15 1.33 -0.49 -7.87
N SER A 16 1.27 0.44 -8.83
CA SER A 16 2.24 0.46 -9.92
C SER A 16 3.59 0.94 -9.37
N GLY A 17 4.70 0.51 -9.97
CA GLY A 17 6.02 0.96 -9.55
C GLY A 17 6.22 2.45 -9.82
N GLU A 18 5.68 2.91 -10.95
CA GLU A 18 5.65 4.30 -11.38
C GLU A 18 4.98 5.20 -10.34
N ALA A 19 3.94 4.71 -9.65
CA ALA A 19 3.30 5.46 -8.58
C ALA A 19 4.25 5.76 -7.40
N LEU A 20 5.32 4.97 -7.21
CA LEU A 20 6.33 5.22 -6.17
C LEU A 20 7.45 6.15 -6.63
N ALA A 21 7.58 6.44 -7.93
CA ALA A 21 8.63 7.30 -8.45
C ALA A 21 8.23 8.79 -8.47
N GLY A 22 6.93 9.08 -8.34
CA GLY A 22 6.40 10.43 -8.25
C GLY A 22 6.49 11.19 -9.56
N GLU A 23 6.96 12.43 -9.50
CA GLU A 23 7.22 13.20 -10.72
C GLU A 23 8.43 12.66 -11.51
N SER A 24 9.32 11.92 -10.84
CA SER A 24 10.36 11.15 -11.51
C SER A 24 9.73 9.88 -12.11
N ASN A 25 10.04 9.55 -13.36
CA ASN A 25 9.62 8.28 -13.96
C ASN A 25 10.53 7.09 -13.56
N PHE A 26 11.52 7.33 -12.70
CA PHE A 26 12.53 6.35 -12.28
C PHE A 26 12.87 6.49 -10.79
N GLY A 27 13.20 5.37 -10.14
CA GLY A 27 13.61 5.34 -8.73
C GLY A 27 12.43 5.30 -7.76
N ILE A 28 12.67 5.72 -6.51
CA ILE A 28 11.66 5.76 -5.44
C ILE A 28 11.66 7.16 -4.83
N ASP A 29 10.52 7.82 -4.88
CA ASP A 29 10.25 9.06 -4.15
C ASP A 29 9.92 8.73 -2.69
N ILE A 30 10.79 9.22 -1.79
CA ILE A 30 10.68 8.96 -0.35
C ILE A 30 9.45 9.66 0.27
N GLN A 31 9.02 10.80 -0.26
CA GLN A 31 7.84 11.51 0.25
C GLN A 31 6.57 10.72 -0.06
N ILE A 32 6.45 10.21 -1.29
CA ILE A 32 5.31 9.37 -1.70
C ILE A 32 5.31 8.05 -0.94
N LEU A 33 6.45 7.39 -0.81
CA LEU A 33 6.57 6.16 -0.03
C LEU A 33 6.13 6.40 1.42
N SER A 34 6.57 7.50 2.04
CA SER A 34 6.20 7.86 3.40
C SER A 34 4.71 8.16 3.55
N TYR A 35 4.10 8.81 2.56
CA TYR A 35 2.67 9.06 2.51
C TYR A 35 1.88 7.75 2.45
N ILE A 36 2.21 6.86 1.51
CA ILE A 36 1.54 5.55 1.36
C ILE A 36 1.69 4.71 2.64
N ALA A 37 2.87 4.70 3.25
CA ALA A 37 3.10 3.97 4.50
C ALA A 37 2.19 4.46 5.65
N LYS A 38 1.94 5.78 5.74
CA LYS A 38 1.02 6.36 6.74
C LYS A 38 -0.41 5.93 6.49
N GLU A 39 -0.88 5.93 5.25
CA GLU A 39 -2.23 5.47 4.89
C GLU A 39 -2.44 3.99 5.24
N ILE A 40 -1.45 3.14 4.93
CA ILE A 40 -1.48 1.71 5.26
C ILE A 40 -1.47 1.49 6.78
N LYS A 41 -0.67 2.27 7.51
CA LYS A 41 -0.65 2.24 8.98
C LYS A 41 -2.03 2.58 9.54
N THR A 42 -2.70 3.61 9.01
CA THR A 42 -4.07 3.95 9.42
C THR A 42 -5.01 2.76 9.25
N LEU A 43 -4.96 2.03 8.14
CA LEU A 43 -5.78 0.84 7.94
C LEU A 43 -5.46 -0.28 8.95
N ALA A 44 -4.16 -0.54 9.17
CA ALA A 44 -3.70 -1.53 10.12
C ALA A 44 -4.12 -1.19 11.57
N ASP A 45 -4.03 0.08 11.96
CA ASP A 45 -4.45 0.58 13.28
C ASP A 45 -5.96 0.37 13.51
N HIS A 46 -6.76 0.31 12.44
CA HIS A 46 -8.20 -0.03 12.49
C HIS A 46 -8.49 -1.54 12.40
N GLY A 47 -7.45 -2.39 12.53
CA GLY A 47 -7.59 -3.85 12.54
C GLY A 47 -7.86 -4.47 11.17
N ILE A 48 -7.60 -3.74 10.08
CA ILE A 48 -7.68 -4.26 8.71
C ILE A 48 -6.36 -4.93 8.36
N GLU A 49 -6.43 -6.16 7.83
CA GLU A 49 -5.25 -6.86 7.33
C GLU A 49 -4.95 -6.38 5.90
N VAL A 50 -3.75 -5.86 5.67
CA VAL A 50 -3.35 -5.27 4.38
C VAL A 50 -2.22 -6.09 3.76
N GLY A 51 -2.48 -6.72 2.63
CA GLY A 51 -1.45 -7.22 1.72
C GLY A 51 -1.09 -6.16 0.68
N ILE A 52 0.17 -6.10 0.26
CA ILE A 52 0.66 -5.08 -0.68
C ILE A 52 1.38 -5.77 -1.84
N VAL A 53 1.05 -5.39 -3.06
CA VAL A 53 1.78 -5.76 -4.29
C VAL A 53 2.31 -4.48 -4.93
N ILE A 54 3.59 -4.46 -5.30
CA ILE A 54 4.25 -3.31 -5.93
C ILE A 54 4.83 -3.78 -7.26
N GLY A 55 4.50 -3.09 -8.36
CA GLY A 55 5.18 -3.31 -9.64
C GLY A 55 6.61 -2.74 -9.63
N GLY A 56 7.54 -3.32 -10.39
CA GLY A 56 8.95 -2.90 -10.42
C GLY A 56 9.36 -1.96 -11.58
N GLY A 57 8.40 -1.52 -12.41
CA GLY A 57 8.66 -0.80 -13.66
C GLY A 57 9.35 0.55 -13.52
N ASN A 58 9.37 1.13 -12.32
CA ASN A 58 10.13 2.33 -11.98
C ASN A 58 11.63 2.07 -11.75
N ILE A 59 12.05 0.82 -11.58
CA ILE A 59 13.46 0.45 -11.33
C ILE A 59 14.04 -0.31 -12.52
N ILE A 60 13.33 -1.33 -13.01
CA ILE A 60 13.74 -2.13 -14.17
C ILE A 60 12.51 -2.37 -15.05
N ARG A 61 12.67 -2.10 -16.35
CA ARG A 61 11.72 -2.50 -17.39
C ARG A 61 12.42 -3.51 -18.30
N GLY A 62 11.75 -4.61 -18.56
CA GLY A 62 12.14 -5.64 -19.53
C GLY A 62 11.04 -5.80 -20.57
#